data_AF-A0A840W559-F1
#
_entry.id   AF-A0A840W559-F1
#
_cell.length_a   1.000
_cell.length_b   1.000
_cell.length_c   1.000
_cell.angle_alpha   90.00
_cell.angle_beta   90.00
_cell.angle_gamma   90.00
#
_symmetry.space_group_name_H-M   'P 1'
#
loop_
_entity.id
_entity.type
_entity.pdbx_description
1 polymer ?
#
loop_
_entity_poly.entity_id
_entity_poly.type
_entity_poly.pdbx_seq_one_letter_code
_entity_poly.pdbx_strand_id
1 'polypeptide(L)'
;MHGHGSSVAQELIRALGAGELDLPLPGAGRTRERWRCLRRLAERDLSLARLAEGHADAVAILAELGGPPPAPGQVWGVWAAHPPGTVLRAVPSNGRWSLHGTKPFCSGAHTCTHALVSAETEAGRRRLFTVDTGRAEPLPDTWASAGMAASDTLTLSFDDVPAEPLGTPGA
;
A
#
# COMPACT_ATOMS: atom_id res chain seq x y z
N MET A 1 -5.05 22.19 -9.30
CA MET A 1 -5.32 20.74 -9.29
C MET A 1 -5.28 20.08 -7.91
N HIS A 2 -4.80 20.75 -6.85
CA HIS A 2 -4.71 20.20 -5.48
C HIS A 2 -6.04 19.75 -4.82
N GLY A 3 -7.21 20.21 -5.29
CA GLY A 3 -8.49 19.90 -4.64
C GLY A 3 -9.04 18.48 -4.87
N HIS A 4 -8.74 17.87 -6.02
CA HIS A 4 -9.33 16.57 -6.37
C HIS A 4 -8.65 15.39 -5.65
N GLY A 5 -7.33 15.43 -5.49
CA GLY A 5 -6.59 14.43 -4.69
C GLY A 5 -7.03 14.41 -3.22
N SER A 6 -7.17 15.60 -2.61
CA SER A 6 -7.71 15.71 -1.25
C SER A 6 -9.14 15.18 -1.11
N SER A 7 -9.96 15.29 -2.17
CA SER A 7 -11.33 14.75 -2.17
C SER A 7 -11.35 13.22 -2.20
N VAL A 8 -10.51 12.59 -3.03
CA VAL A 8 -10.41 11.12 -3.14
C VAL A 8 -9.91 10.51 -1.82
N ALA A 9 -8.90 11.11 -1.20
CA ALA A 9 -8.38 10.65 0.09
C ALA A 9 -9.45 10.68 1.20
N GLN A 10 -10.22 11.78 1.29
CA GLN A 10 -11.31 11.90 2.25
C GLN A 10 -12.44 10.90 1.97
N GLU A 11 -12.74 10.64 0.70
CA GLU A 11 -13.76 9.65 0.33
C GLU A 11 -13.34 8.22 0.68
N LEU A 12 -12.07 7.87 0.50
CA LEU A 12 -11.52 6.59 0.95
C LEU A 12 -11.68 6.41 2.47
N ILE A 13 -11.31 7.43 3.25
CA ILE A 13 -11.42 7.39 4.72
C ILE A 13 -12.90 7.22 5.13
N ARG A 14 -13.83 7.91 4.47
CA ARG A 14 -15.27 7.74 4.71
C ARG A 14 -15.75 6.32 4.37
N ALA A 15 -15.35 5.78 3.23
CA ALA A 15 -15.74 4.43 2.81
C ALA A 15 -15.22 3.36 3.79
N LEU A 16 -13.99 3.51 4.28
CA LEU A 16 -13.43 2.66 5.33
C LEU A 16 -14.23 2.77 6.63
N GLY A 17 -14.50 4.00 7.10
CA GLY A 17 -15.28 4.21 8.33
C GLY A 17 -16.72 3.71 8.26
N ALA A 18 -17.28 3.60 7.06
CA ALA A 18 -18.62 3.06 6.80
C ALA A 18 -18.63 1.53 6.57
N GLY A 19 -17.47 0.85 6.58
CA GLY A 19 -17.38 -0.59 6.32
C GLY A 19 -17.59 -0.98 4.85
N GLU A 20 -17.53 -0.04 3.90
CA GLU A 20 -17.69 -0.34 2.47
C GLU A 20 -16.58 -1.24 1.91
N LEU A 21 -15.44 -1.31 2.63
CA LEU A 21 -14.26 -2.10 2.30
C LEU A 21 -14.10 -3.36 3.17
N ASP A 22 -15.14 -3.77 3.90
CA ASP A 22 -15.20 -5.07 4.59
C ASP A 22 -15.44 -6.19 3.56
N LEU A 23 -14.47 -6.37 2.66
CA LEU A 23 -14.58 -7.27 1.53
C LEU A 23 -14.32 -8.72 1.96
N PRO A 24 -15.02 -9.70 1.33
CA PRO A 24 -14.62 -11.09 1.48
C PRO A 24 -13.16 -11.29 1.07
N LEU A 25 -12.46 -12.16 1.79
CA LEU A 25 -11.10 -12.57 1.42
C LEU A 25 -11.11 -13.31 0.07
N PRO A 26 -10.07 -13.16 -0.76
CA PRO A 26 -9.86 -13.99 -1.94
C PRO A 26 -9.94 -15.49 -1.61
N GLY A 27 -10.44 -16.30 -2.54
CA GLY A 27 -10.57 -17.75 -2.35
C GLY A 27 -11.71 -18.21 -1.44
N ALA A 28 -12.41 -17.32 -0.72
CA ALA A 28 -13.49 -17.66 0.20
C ALA A 28 -14.87 -17.94 -0.45
N GLY A 29 -14.93 -18.21 -1.77
CA GLY A 29 -16.17 -18.49 -2.50
C GLY A 29 -17.10 -17.30 -2.76
N ARG A 30 -16.76 -16.09 -2.29
CA ARG A 30 -17.55 -14.85 -2.43
C ARG A 30 -16.97 -13.84 -3.42
N THR A 31 -16.23 -14.30 -4.41
CA THR A 31 -15.55 -13.47 -5.42
C THR A 31 -16.47 -12.44 -6.06
N ARG A 32 -17.68 -12.84 -6.47
CA ARG A 32 -18.66 -11.91 -7.10
C ARG A 32 -19.03 -10.73 -6.22
N GLU A 33 -19.09 -10.92 -4.90
CA GLU A 33 -19.39 -9.86 -3.95
C GLU A 33 -18.23 -8.88 -3.81
N ARG A 34 -16.99 -9.38 -3.65
CA ARG A 34 -15.77 -8.56 -3.63
C ARG A 34 -15.70 -7.65 -4.87
N TRP A 35 -15.89 -8.23 -6.07
CA TRP A 35 -15.89 -7.48 -7.33
C TRP A 35 -17.01 -6.44 -7.42
N ARG A 36 -18.21 -6.75 -6.94
CA ARG A 36 -19.32 -5.78 -6.92
C ARG A 36 -18.99 -4.57 -6.06
N CYS A 37 -18.33 -4.76 -4.91
CA CYS A 37 -17.91 -3.65 -4.06
C CYS A 37 -16.87 -2.77 -4.75
N LEU A 38 -15.78 -3.37 -5.24
CA LEU A 38 -14.72 -2.61 -5.96
C LEU A 38 -15.27 -1.87 -7.18
N ARG A 39 -16.18 -2.50 -7.95
CA ARG A 39 -16.84 -1.86 -9.08
C ARG A 39 -17.65 -0.63 -8.67
N ARG A 40 -18.38 -0.67 -7.55
CA ARG A 40 -19.14 0.51 -7.08
C ARG A 40 -18.22 1.68 -6.76
N LEU A 41 -17.05 1.42 -6.19
CA LEU A 41 -16.05 2.47 -5.93
C LEU A 41 -15.49 3.02 -7.25
N ALA A 42 -15.22 2.14 -8.22
CA ALA A 42 -14.74 2.51 -9.55
C ALA A 42 -15.74 3.32 -10.37
N GLU A 43 -17.04 3.06 -10.20
CA GLU A 43 -18.13 3.84 -10.80
C GLU A 43 -18.18 5.28 -10.25
N ARG A 44 -17.64 5.53 -9.04
CA ARG A 44 -17.51 6.88 -8.47
C ARG A 44 -16.24 7.56 -8.93
N ASP A 45 -15.10 6.89 -8.77
CA ASP A 45 -13.78 7.39 -9.18
C ASP A 45 -12.76 6.25 -9.30
N LEU A 46 -11.99 6.21 -10.38
CA LEU A 46 -10.99 5.16 -10.61
C LEU A 46 -9.76 5.29 -9.69
N SER A 47 -9.39 6.50 -9.30
CA SER A 47 -8.33 6.74 -8.31
C SER A 47 -8.75 6.23 -6.94
N LEU A 48 -10.01 6.43 -6.57
CA LEU A 48 -10.57 5.89 -5.34
C LEU A 48 -10.56 4.36 -5.35
N ALA A 49 -11.03 3.74 -6.45
CA ALA A 49 -11.00 2.30 -6.60
C ALA A 49 -9.58 1.72 -6.47
N ARG A 50 -8.59 2.39 -7.04
CA ARG A 50 -7.17 2.00 -6.92
C ARG A 50 -6.67 2.01 -5.48
N LEU A 51 -7.00 3.04 -4.70
CA LEU A 51 -6.61 3.10 -3.28
C LEU A 51 -7.36 2.07 -2.44
N ALA A 52 -8.64 1.92 -2.70
CA ALA A 52 -9.51 0.93 -2.06
C ALA A 52 -9.06 -0.51 -2.31
N GLU A 53 -8.71 -0.85 -3.55
CA GLU A 53 -8.12 -2.13 -3.93
C GLU A 53 -6.82 -2.36 -3.16
N GLY A 54 -5.91 -1.39 -3.15
CA GLY A 54 -4.65 -1.47 -2.40
C GLY A 54 -4.86 -1.76 -0.90
N HIS A 55 -5.84 -1.13 -0.26
CA HIS A 55 -6.19 -1.44 1.13
C HIS A 55 -6.76 -2.86 1.27
N ALA A 56 -7.70 -3.25 0.42
CA ALA A 56 -8.33 -4.55 0.46
C ALA A 56 -7.36 -5.71 0.15
N ASP A 57 -6.30 -5.44 -0.61
CA ASP A 57 -5.22 -6.39 -0.88
C ASP A 57 -4.27 -6.48 0.32
N ALA A 58 -3.96 -5.35 0.97
CA ALA A 58 -3.17 -5.37 2.21
C ALA A 58 -3.86 -6.21 3.31
N VAL A 59 -5.18 -6.03 3.49
CA VAL A 59 -5.99 -6.85 4.41
C VAL A 59 -5.88 -8.34 4.07
N ALA A 60 -5.99 -8.69 2.79
CA ALA A 60 -5.92 -10.08 2.35
C ALA A 60 -4.54 -10.69 2.60
N ILE A 61 -3.46 -9.99 2.26
CA ILE A 61 -2.08 -10.45 2.46
C ILE A 61 -1.75 -10.58 3.95
N LEU A 62 -2.19 -9.63 4.79
CA LEU A 62 -2.03 -9.73 6.24
C LEU A 62 -2.72 -10.98 6.78
N ALA A 63 -3.96 -11.25 6.37
CA ALA A 63 -4.68 -12.44 6.78
C ALA A 63 -3.99 -13.74 6.31
N GLU A 64 -3.49 -13.77 5.07
CA GLU A 64 -2.80 -14.93 4.50
C GLU A 64 -1.47 -15.23 5.20
N LEU A 65 -0.70 -14.20 5.54
CA LEU A 65 0.62 -14.35 6.15
C LEU A 65 0.60 -14.31 7.69
N GLY A 66 -0.58 -14.31 8.31
CA GLY A 66 -0.75 -14.31 9.77
C GLY A 66 -0.35 -13.00 10.45
N GLY A 67 -0.39 -11.88 9.71
CA GLY A 67 -0.22 -10.54 10.27
C GLY A 67 -1.47 -10.03 10.99
N PRO A 68 -1.35 -9.02 11.86
CA PRO A 68 -2.49 -8.40 12.51
C PRO A 68 -3.37 -7.68 11.47
N PRO A 69 -4.71 -7.70 11.63
CA PRO A 69 -5.58 -6.91 10.76
C PRO A 69 -5.34 -5.40 10.99
N PRO A 70 -5.63 -4.54 10.00
CA PRO A 70 -5.61 -3.09 10.19
C PRO A 70 -6.48 -2.64 11.37
N ALA A 71 -5.94 -1.73 12.19
CA ALA A 71 -6.71 -1.09 13.25
C ALA A 71 -7.67 -0.03 12.69
N PRO A 72 -8.75 0.33 13.40
CA PRO A 72 -9.65 1.40 12.99
C PRO A 72 -8.90 2.70 12.68
N GLY A 73 -9.23 3.33 11.55
CA GLY A 73 -8.59 4.56 11.07
C GLY A 73 -7.27 4.35 10.33
N GLN A 74 -6.71 3.14 10.29
CA GLN A 74 -5.53 2.87 9.45
C GLN A 74 -5.91 2.69 7.98
N VAL A 75 -5.26 3.46 7.13
CA VAL A 75 -5.26 3.27 5.69
C VAL A 75 -4.00 2.51 5.30
N TRP A 76 -4.15 1.45 4.51
CA TRP A 76 -3.06 0.56 4.13
C TRP A 76 -2.88 0.57 2.62
N GLY A 77 -1.63 0.48 2.15
CA GLY A 77 -1.28 0.27 0.75
C GLY A 77 -0.44 -0.99 0.55
N VAL A 78 -0.32 -1.44 -0.70
CA VAL A 78 0.62 -2.50 -1.11
C VAL A 78 1.55 -1.92 -2.17
N TRP A 79 2.83 -1.81 -1.83
CA TRP A 79 3.87 -1.24 -2.68
C TRP A 79 4.86 -2.34 -3.04
N ALA A 80 4.50 -3.12 -4.07
CA ALA A 80 5.27 -4.29 -4.48
C ALA A 80 6.08 -4.08 -5.77
N ALA A 81 5.89 -2.96 -6.47
CA ALA A 81 6.51 -2.69 -7.77
C ALA A 81 8.05 -2.64 -7.71
N HIS A 82 8.69 -3.08 -8.79
CA HIS A 82 10.14 -3.09 -8.93
C HIS A 82 10.54 -2.83 -10.39
N PRO A 83 10.38 -1.60 -10.88
CA PRO A 83 10.85 -1.23 -12.20
C PRO A 83 12.40 -1.20 -12.24
N PRO A 84 13.02 -1.43 -13.40
CA PRO A 84 14.47 -1.32 -13.56
C PRO A 84 15.01 0.03 -13.07
N GLY A 85 16.18 0.01 -12.42
CA GLY A 85 16.87 1.24 -11.97
C GLY A 85 16.44 1.77 -10.61
N THR A 86 15.51 1.12 -9.90
CA THR A 86 15.15 1.45 -8.51
C THR A 86 15.38 0.25 -7.60
N VAL A 87 16.04 0.48 -6.46
CA VAL A 87 16.28 -0.57 -5.46
C VAL A 87 15.92 -0.03 -4.09
N LEU A 88 15.01 -0.72 -3.42
CA LEU A 88 14.75 -0.57 -1.99
C LEU A 88 15.40 -1.74 -1.28
N ARG A 89 16.40 -1.47 -0.44
CA ARG A 89 17.14 -2.47 0.32
C ARG A 89 16.56 -2.63 1.71
N ALA A 90 16.54 -3.85 2.20
CA ALA A 90 16.24 -4.18 3.58
C ALA A 90 17.53 -4.63 4.28
N VAL A 91 17.90 -3.91 5.34
CA VAL A 91 19.13 -4.14 6.10
C VAL A 91 18.75 -4.68 7.48
N PRO A 92 19.20 -5.89 7.86
CA PRO A 92 18.98 -6.41 9.20
C PRO A 92 20.01 -5.82 10.19
N SER A 93 19.55 -5.37 11.34
CA SER A 93 20.41 -4.90 12.44
C SER A 93 19.82 -5.27 13.80
N ASN A 94 20.57 -6.04 14.59
CA ASN A 94 20.18 -6.46 15.95
C ASN A 94 18.76 -7.06 16.05
N GLY A 95 18.38 -7.88 15.06
CA GLY A 95 17.06 -8.53 15.01
C GLY A 95 15.91 -7.63 14.51
N ARG A 96 16.19 -6.39 14.11
CA ARG A 96 15.26 -5.48 13.42
C ARG A 96 15.64 -5.32 11.96
N TRP A 97 14.73 -4.75 11.17
CA TRP A 97 15.00 -4.37 9.79
C TRP A 97 14.79 -2.87 9.59
N SER A 98 15.61 -2.28 8.74
CA SER A 98 15.37 -0.95 8.20
C SER A 98 15.44 -0.97 6.67
N LEU A 99 14.69 -0.06 6.04
CA LEU A 99 14.64 0.08 4.59
C LEU A 99 15.41 1.32 4.13
N HIS A 100 16.19 1.16 3.06
CA HIS A 100 16.99 2.22 2.46
C HIS A 100 16.83 2.25 0.94
N GLY A 101 16.66 3.44 0.37
CA GLY A 101 16.54 3.65 -1.07
C GLY A 101 15.17 4.19 -1.46
N THR A 102 14.72 3.90 -2.68
CA THR A 102 13.48 4.47 -3.21
C THR A 102 12.51 3.40 -3.68
N LYS A 103 11.21 3.63 -3.44
CA LYS A 103 10.12 2.78 -3.92
C LYS A 103 9.19 3.60 -4.82
N PRO A 104 9.16 3.35 -6.14
CA PRO A 104 8.22 4.02 -7.02
C PRO A 104 6.82 3.40 -6.94
N PHE A 105 5.85 4.13 -7.47
CA PHE A 105 4.45 3.70 -7.62
C PHE A 105 3.73 3.38 -6.31
N CYS A 106 4.05 4.13 -5.26
CA CYS A 106 3.40 4.04 -3.96
C CYS A 106 2.07 4.82 -3.98
N SER A 107 1.01 4.18 -4.46
CA SER A 107 -0.34 4.76 -4.41
C SER A 107 -0.77 5.10 -2.99
N GLY A 108 -1.38 6.28 -2.84
CA GLY A 108 -1.76 6.84 -1.55
C GLY A 108 -0.57 7.35 -0.75
N ALA A 109 0.48 7.87 -1.40
CA ALA A 109 1.72 8.30 -0.76
C ALA A 109 1.51 9.21 0.47
N HIS A 110 0.52 10.09 0.43
CA HIS A 110 0.14 10.99 1.53
C HIS A 110 -1.09 10.53 2.33
N THR A 111 -1.76 9.46 1.91
CA THR A 111 -3.04 9.00 2.52
C THR A 111 -2.88 7.70 3.31
N CYS A 112 -2.08 6.77 2.80
CA CYS A 112 -1.74 5.54 3.50
C CYS A 112 -0.98 5.87 4.77
N THR A 113 -1.39 5.27 5.87
CA THR A 113 -0.73 5.33 7.18
C THR A 113 0.26 4.18 7.38
N HIS A 114 0.00 3.07 6.68
CA HIS A 114 0.79 1.86 6.72
C HIS A 114 0.91 1.30 5.31
N ALA A 115 1.96 0.53 5.04
CA ALA A 115 2.09 -0.16 3.78
C ALA A 115 2.76 -1.52 3.92
N LEU A 116 2.37 -2.45 3.05
CA LEU A 116 3.13 -3.64 2.73
C LEU A 116 4.13 -3.32 1.62
N VAL A 117 5.42 -3.46 1.88
CA VAL A 117 6.49 -3.02 0.97
C VAL A 117 7.42 -4.18 0.67
N SER A 118 7.63 -4.47 -0.62
CA SER A 118 8.66 -5.42 -1.03
C SER A 118 10.03 -4.75 -1.11
N ALA A 119 11.03 -5.36 -0.49
CA ALA A 119 12.42 -4.88 -0.49
C ALA A 119 13.42 -6.02 -0.68
N GLU A 120 14.60 -5.70 -1.21
CA GLU A 120 15.69 -6.64 -1.43
C GLU A 120 16.57 -6.78 -0.19
N THR A 121 16.74 -8.00 0.30
CA THR A 121 17.67 -8.30 1.38
C THR A 121 19.10 -8.40 0.85
N GLU A 122 20.09 -8.35 1.74
CA GLU A 122 21.52 -8.53 1.39
C GLU A 122 21.81 -9.84 0.66
N ALA A 123 21.00 -10.88 0.87
CA ALA A 123 21.10 -12.16 0.17
C ALA A 123 20.56 -12.13 -1.27
N GLY A 124 20.21 -10.95 -1.80
CA GLY A 124 19.63 -10.77 -3.14
C GLY A 124 18.22 -11.34 -3.29
N ARG A 125 17.55 -11.65 -2.18
CA ARG A 125 16.16 -12.15 -2.16
C ARG A 125 15.20 -11.02 -1.84
N ARG A 126 13.95 -11.16 -2.27
CA ARG A 126 12.89 -10.21 -1.91
C ARG A 126 12.15 -10.70 -0.67
N ARG A 127 11.77 -9.76 0.18
CA ARG A 127 10.91 -9.99 1.34
C ARG A 127 9.87 -8.89 1.45
N LEU A 128 8.73 -9.22 2.03
CA LEU A 128 7.66 -8.29 2.33
C LEU A 128 7.82 -7.75 3.75
N PHE A 129 7.59 -6.44 3.92
CA PHE A 129 7.69 -5.75 5.19
C PHE A 129 6.43 -4.92 5.43
N THR A 130 6.06 -4.72 6.69
CA THR A 130 5.15 -3.67 7.10
C THR A 130 5.97 -2.43 7.49
N VAL A 131 5.48 -1.25 7.11
CA VAL A 131 6.10 0.04 7.48
C VAL A 131 5.04 1.04 7.92
N ASP A 132 5.42 1.91 8.85
CA ASP A 132 4.76 3.19 9.10
C ASP A 132 5.17 4.16 7.99
N THR A 133 4.21 4.60 7.18
CA THR A 133 4.49 5.43 6.00
C THR A 133 4.89 6.85 6.38
N GLY A 134 4.56 7.32 7.59
CA GLY A 134 4.96 8.63 8.09
C GLY A 134 6.46 8.76 8.35
N ARG A 135 7.20 7.65 8.26
CA ARG A 135 8.67 7.61 8.36
C ARG A 135 9.37 7.61 7.00
N ALA A 136 8.63 7.52 5.91
CA ALA A 136 9.15 7.61 4.56
C ALA A 136 8.71 8.94 3.92
N GLU A 137 9.50 9.43 2.97
CA GLU A 137 9.29 10.76 2.39
C GLU A 137 8.80 10.65 0.94
N PRO A 138 7.57 11.13 0.63
CA PRO A 138 7.11 11.23 -0.75
C PRO A 138 7.97 12.21 -1.55
N LEU A 139 8.45 11.78 -2.72
CA LEU A 139 9.18 12.63 -3.65
C LEU A 139 8.17 13.39 -4.55
N PRO A 140 8.17 14.73 -4.51
CA PRO A 140 7.27 15.54 -5.33
C PRO A 140 7.43 15.29 -6.82
N ASP A 141 6.35 15.55 -7.59
CA ASP A 141 6.34 15.53 -9.06
C ASP A 141 6.74 14.20 -9.73
N THR A 142 6.76 13.09 -8.97
CA THR A 142 7.06 11.75 -9.49
C THR A 142 5.83 11.02 -10.05
N TRP A 143 4.65 11.63 -9.99
CA TRP A 143 3.42 11.11 -10.58
C TRP A 143 2.68 12.18 -11.38
N ALA A 144 2.78 12.11 -12.70
CA ALA A 144 2.12 13.03 -13.63
C ALA A 144 1.16 12.30 -14.61
N SER A 145 0.63 11.14 -14.21
CA SER A 145 -0.26 10.35 -15.07
C SER A 145 -1.60 11.05 -15.28
N ALA A 146 -2.07 11.08 -16.53
CA ALA A 146 -3.42 11.53 -16.87
C ALA A 146 -4.51 10.57 -16.34
N GLY A 147 -4.20 9.27 -16.23
CA GLY A 147 -5.08 8.27 -15.63
C GLY A 147 -4.88 8.16 -14.13
N MET A 148 -5.97 8.08 -13.37
CA MET A 148 -5.95 7.93 -11.91
C MET A 148 -5.05 8.96 -11.20
N ALA A 149 -5.02 10.20 -11.68
CA ALA A 149 -4.12 11.24 -11.18
C ALA A 149 -4.25 11.47 -9.67
N ALA A 150 -5.48 11.35 -9.14
CA ALA A 150 -5.77 11.55 -7.72
C ALA A 150 -5.39 10.36 -6.82
N SER A 151 -4.82 9.29 -7.36
CA SER A 151 -4.34 8.14 -6.58
C SER A 151 -3.02 8.39 -5.87
N ASP A 152 -2.40 9.55 -6.10
CA ASP A 152 -1.21 9.99 -5.36
C ASP A 152 -0.09 8.92 -5.37
N THR A 153 0.25 8.44 -6.57
CA THR A 153 1.11 7.27 -6.82
C THR A 153 2.58 7.68 -6.97
N LEU A 154 3.10 8.35 -5.94
CA LEU A 154 4.44 8.92 -5.94
C LEU A 154 5.52 7.86 -5.72
N THR A 155 6.77 8.27 -5.93
CA THR A 155 7.93 7.57 -5.38
C THR A 155 8.13 8.01 -3.94
N LEU A 156 8.43 7.07 -3.03
CA LEU A 156 8.88 7.39 -1.67
C LEU A 156 10.37 7.10 -1.52
N SER A 157 11.05 7.97 -0.80
CA SER A 157 12.40 7.77 -0.27
C SER A 157 12.31 7.15 1.13
N PHE A 158 13.18 6.17 1.37
CA PHE A 158 13.33 5.48 2.63
C PHE A 158 14.77 5.69 3.08
N ASP A 159 14.94 6.36 4.22
CA ASP A 159 16.23 6.52 4.88
C ASP A 159 16.13 5.98 6.31
N ASP A 160 16.71 4.79 6.53
CA ASP A 160 16.66 4.05 7.79
C ASP A 160 15.25 3.84 8.34
N VAL A 161 14.28 3.60 7.45
CA VAL A 161 12.87 3.45 7.84
C VAL A 161 12.67 2.11 8.53
N PRO A 162 12.24 2.08 9.82
CA PRO A 162 12.02 0.82 10.52
C PRO A 162 10.92 -0.01 9.88
N ALA A 163 11.17 -1.30 9.77
CA ALA A 163 10.30 -2.22 9.05
C ALA A 163 10.18 -3.55 9.80
N GLU A 164 8.98 -4.11 9.82
CA GLU A 164 8.73 -5.42 10.40
C GLU A 164 8.54 -6.44 9.29
N PRO A 165 9.30 -7.54 9.27
CA PRO A 165 9.13 -8.54 8.23
C PRO A 165 7.78 -9.25 8.35
N LEU A 166 7.05 -9.39 7.24
CA LEU A 166 5.80 -10.14 7.19
C LEU A 166 6.02 -11.51 6.55
N GLY A 167 5.54 -12.56 7.23
CA GLY A 167 5.71 -13.95 6.78
C GLY A 167 7.15 -14.48 6.88
N THR A 168 7.30 -15.77 6.56
CA THR A 168 8.61 -16.40 6.41
C THR A 168 9.24 -16.02 5.06
N PRO A 169 10.58 -16.07 4.92
CA PRO A 169 11.23 -15.82 3.64
C PRO A 169 10.68 -16.75 2.53
N GLY A 170 10.13 -16.17 1.47
CA GLY A 170 9.59 -16.90 0.31
C GLY A 170 8.14 -17.38 0.45
N ALA A 171 7.44 -16.98 1.51
CA ALA A 171 5.98 -17.11 1.63
C ALA A 171 5.24 -16.23 0.60
#